data_AF-A0A7W0VU11-F1
#
_entry.id   AF-A0A7W0VU11-F1
#
_cell.length_a   1.000
_cell.length_b   1.000
_cell.length_c   1.000
_cell.angle_alpha   90.00
_cell.angle_beta   90.00
_cell.angle_gamma   90.00
#
_symmetry.space_group_name_H-M   'P 1'
#
loop_
_entity.id
_entity.type
_entity.pdbx_description
1 polymer ?
#
loop_
_entity_poly.entity_id
_entity_poly.type
_entity_poly.pdbx_seq_one_letter_code
_entity_poly.pdbx_strand_id
1 'polypeptide(L)'
;CWPTAVRFLRVDERLKVIEKDAEAGYVLFELKDEGRTYRGSLEVMTIVRDKRTSVRFVLQIQDRPDWMEVAMLNRLERKLRSELGSPSPTPSDPKEPPPKDVPTKDPPPPEEGGPPITKTP
;
A
#
# COMPACT_ATOMS: atom_id res chain seq x y z
N CYS A 1 -6.62 0.21 -17.80
CA CYS A 1 -5.93 -0.82 -16.98
C CYS A 1 -6.05 -2.22 -17.60
N TRP A 2 -7.25 -2.68 -17.97
CA TRP A 2 -7.49 -4.05 -18.46
C TRP A 2 -6.58 -4.54 -19.59
N PRO A 3 -6.41 -3.83 -20.73
CA PRO A 3 -5.55 -4.32 -21.81
C PRO A 3 -4.09 -4.49 -21.40
N THR A 4 -3.59 -3.61 -20.53
CA THR A 4 -2.22 -3.68 -19.99
C THR A 4 -2.05 -4.89 -19.09
N ALA A 5 -3.05 -5.23 -18.27
CA ALA A 5 -3.00 -6.42 -17.39
C ALA A 5 -2.98 -7.72 -18.20
N VAL A 6 -3.81 -7.85 -19.23
CA VAL A 6 -3.80 -9.02 -20.12
C VAL A 6 -2.48 -9.13 -20.87
N ARG A 7 -1.95 -8.01 -21.40
CA ARG A 7 -0.64 -7.98 -22.08
C ARG A 7 0.50 -8.32 -21.12
N PHE A 8 0.46 -7.85 -19.87
CA PHE A 8 1.44 -8.19 -18.85
C PHE A 8 1.54 -9.71 -18.65
N LEU A 9 0.42 -10.38 -18.41
CA LEU A 9 0.42 -11.84 -18.21
C LEU A 9 0.91 -12.59 -19.46
N ARG A 10 0.40 -12.22 -20.65
CA ARG A 10 0.65 -12.97 -21.88
C ARG A 10 2.02 -12.68 -22.50
N VAL A 11 2.45 -11.43 -22.50
CA VAL A 11 3.63 -10.96 -23.24
C VAL A 11 4.84 -10.86 -22.34
N ASP A 12 4.68 -10.18 -21.18
CA ASP A 12 5.82 -9.90 -20.30
C ASP A 12 6.17 -11.11 -19.43
N GLU A 13 5.17 -11.68 -18.75
CA GLU A 13 5.34 -12.88 -17.91
C GLU A 13 5.28 -14.18 -18.72
N ARG A 14 4.92 -14.09 -20.01
CA ARG A 14 4.87 -15.23 -20.95
C ARG A 14 4.00 -16.40 -20.47
N LEU A 15 2.98 -16.10 -19.67
CA LEU A 15 2.07 -17.09 -19.16
C LEU A 15 1.11 -17.57 -20.25
N LYS A 16 0.58 -18.77 -20.06
CA LYS A 16 -0.48 -19.28 -20.91
C LYS A 16 -1.81 -18.82 -20.35
N VAL A 17 -2.43 -17.83 -21.00
CA VAL A 17 -3.81 -17.42 -20.68
C VAL A 17 -4.76 -18.52 -21.15
N ILE A 18 -5.61 -18.98 -20.24
CA ILE A 18 -6.61 -20.03 -20.46
C ILE A 18 -7.95 -19.41 -20.81
N GLU A 19 -8.36 -18.42 -20.02
CA GLU A 19 -9.64 -17.72 -20.16
C GLU A 19 -9.47 -16.26 -19.74
N LYS A 20 -10.26 -15.37 -20.33
CA LYS A 20 -10.32 -13.97 -19.92
C LYS A 20 -11.71 -13.42 -20.20
N ASP A 21 -12.24 -12.71 -19.22
CA ASP A 21 -13.50 -12.00 -19.34
C ASP A 21 -13.34 -10.59 -18.78
N ALA A 22 -13.45 -9.60 -19.66
CA ALA A 22 -13.28 -8.20 -19.32
C ALA A 22 -14.46 -7.63 -18.55
N GLU A 23 -15.66 -8.17 -18.79
CA GLU A 23 -16.90 -7.73 -18.16
C GLU A 23 -17.00 -8.30 -16.75
N ALA A 24 -16.70 -9.59 -16.59
CA ALA A 24 -16.61 -10.22 -15.28
C ALA A 24 -15.34 -9.84 -14.50
N GLY A 25 -14.32 -9.32 -15.18
CA GLY A 25 -13.12 -8.75 -14.56
C GLY A 25 -12.07 -9.78 -14.14
N TYR A 26 -11.87 -10.88 -14.87
CA TYR A 26 -10.87 -11.90 -14.51
C TYR A 26 -10.09 -12.48 -15.70
N VAL A 27 -8.87 -12.95 -15.41
CA VAL A 27 -8.03 -13.74 -16.32
C VAL A 27 -7.58 -15.00 -15.61
N LEU A 28 -7.82 -16.17 -16.20
CA LEU A 28 -7.26 -17.45 -15.76
C LEU A 28 -6.02 -17.78 -16.58
N PHE A 29 -4.96 -18.25 -15.92
CA PHE A 29 -3.69 -18.57 -16.57
C PHE A 29 -3.02 -19.80 -15.97
N GLU A 30 -2.07 -20.34 -16.73
CA GLU A 30 -1.14 -21.38 -16.30
C GLU A 30 0.28 -20.80 -16.22
N LEU A 31 0.92 -21.02 -15.08
CA LEU A 31 2.34 -20.80 -14.82
C LEU A 31 3.07 -22.14 -14.92
N LYS A 32 4.18 -22.17 -15.68
CA LYS A 32 5.10 -23.32 -15.69
C LYS A 32 6.30 -23.00 -14.81
N ASP A 33 6.53 -23.80 -13.79
CA ASP A 33 7.68 -23.68 -12.90
C ASP A 33 8.17 -25.08 -12.50
N GLU A 34 9.49 -25.29 -12.54
CA GLU A 34 10.14 -26.58 -12.20
C GLU A 34 9.50 -27.82 -12.88
N GLY A 35 9.07 -27.68 -14.14
CA GLY A 35 8.43 -28.75 -14.91
C GLY A 35 6.98 -29.05 -14.50
N ARG A 36 6.43 -28.33 -13.52
CA ARG A 36 5.04 -28.41 -13.09
C ARG A 36 4.23 -27.23 -13.64
N THR A 37 2.94 -27.46 -13.81
CA THR A 37 1.99 -26.41 -14.21
C THR A 37 1.12 -26.05 -13.01
N TYR A 38 1.05 -24.76 -12.72
CA TYR A 38 0.25 -24.17 -11.64
C TYR A 38 -0.82 -23.28 -12.25
N ARG A 39 -2.04 -23.35 -11.70
CA ARG A 39 -3.12 -22.46 -12.13
C ARG A 39 -3.08 -21.18 -11.34
N GLY A 40 -3.36 -20.07 -12.00
CA GLY A 40 -3.51 -18.78 -11.36
C GLY A 40 -4.66 -17.98 -11.94
N SER A 41 -5.07 -16.98 -11.19
CA SER A 41 -6.10 -16.01 -11.55
C SER A 41 -5.60 -14.59 -11.31
N LEU A 42 -5.96 -13.68 -12.20
CA LEU A 42 -5.86 -12.25 -11.98
C LEU A 42 -7.26 -11.64 -12.06
N GLU A 43 -7.73 -11.09 -10.95
CA GLU A 43 -9.00 -10.36 -10.87
C GLU A 43 -8.75 -8.86 -10.89
N VAL A 44 -9.62 -8.14 -11.57
CA VAL A 44 -9.57 -6.69 -11.77
C VAL A 44 -10.91 -6.10 -11.35
N MET A 45 -10.94 -5.45 -10.21
CA MET A 45 -12.15 -4.87 -9.65
C MET A 45 -12.09 -3.35 -9.69
N THR A 46 -13.17 -2.71 -10.12
CA THR A 46 -13.31 -1.25 -9.97
C THR A 46 -13.95 -0.95 -8.62
N ILE A 47 -13.27 -0.15 -7.80
CA ILE A 47 -13.73 0.28 -6.49
C ILE A 47 -13.99 1.78 -6.54
N VAL A 48 -15.24 2.17 -6.27
CA VAL A 48 -15.65 3.57 -6.13
C VAL A 48 -15.83 3.88 -4.65
N ARG A 49 -15.04 4.83 -4.13
CA ARG A 49 -15.16 5.37 -2.76
C ARG A 49 -14.95 6.87 -2.79
N ASP A 50 -15.75 7.63 -2.04
CA ASP A 50 -15.58 9.09 -1.86
C ASP A 50 -15.41 9.85 -3.18
N LYS A 51 -16.25 9.52 -4.19
CA LYS A 51 -16.20 10.06 -5.57
C LYS A 51 -14.90 9.80 -6.33
N ARG A 52 -14.05 8.92 -5.82
CA ARG A 52 -12.82 8.47 -6.46
C ARG A 52 -12.97 7.03 -6.95
N THR A 53 -12.64 6.84 -8.22
CA THR A 53 -12.55 5.50 -8.83
C THR A 53 -11.13 4.99 -8.72
N SER A 54 -10.99 3.77 -8.20
CA SER A 54 -9.73 3.04 -8.11
C SER A 54 -9.90 1.64 -8.70
N VAL A 55 -8.80 1.03 -9.12
CA VAL A 55 -8.80 -0.34 -9.64
C VAL A 55 -7.97 -1.19 -8.70
N ARG A 56 -8.55 -2.28 -8.20
CA ARG A 56 -7.86 -3.26 -7.38
C ARG A 56 -7.55 -4.49 -8.21
N PHE A 57 -6.31 -4.95 -8.09
CA PHE A 57 -5.86 -6.22 -8.65
C PHE A 57 -5.74 -7.24 -7.53
N VAL A 58 -6.20 -8.46 -7.80
CA VAL A 58 -5.96 -9.63 -6.93
C VAL A 58 -5.34 -10.70 -7.80
N LEU A 59 -4.13 -11.14 -7.46
CA LEU A 59 -3.41 -12.18 -8.17
C LEU A 59 -3.30 -13.37 -7.23
N GLN A 60 -3.67 -14.56 -7.70
CA GLN A 60 -3.50 -15.80 -6.96
C GLN A 60 -2.84 -16.86 -7.84
N ILE A 61 -1.95 -17.67 -7.25
CA ILE A 61 -1.29 -18.79 -7.92
C ILE A 61 -1.34 -19.99 -6.99
N GLN A 62 -2.10 -21.01 -7.38
CA GLN A 62 -2.35 -22.20 -6.57
C GLN A 62 -1.05 -22.94 -6.26
N ASP A 63 -0.93 -23.42 -5.01
CA ASP A 63 0.22 -24.18 -4.50
C ASP A 63 1.56 -23.45 -4.60
N ARG A 64 1.55 -22.11 -4.59
CA ARG A 64 2.74 -21.27 -4.65
C ARG A 64 2.79 -20.29 -3.49
N PRO A 65 3.98 -19.84 -3.07
CA PRO A 65 4.10 -18.87 -2.00
C PRO A 65 3.67 -17.45 -2.41
N ASP A 66 3.05 -16.72 -1.47
CA ASP A 66 2.54 -15.35 -1.64
C ASP A 66 3.58 -14.35 -2.17
N TRP A 67 4.87 -14.53 -1.84
CA TRP A 67 5.92 -13.61 -2.31
C TRP A 67 6.00 -13.55 -3.83
N MET A 68 5.64 -14.64 -4.51
CA MET A 68 5.65 -14.70 -5.96
C MET A 68 4.53 -13.85 -6.57
N GLU A 69 3.34 -13.89 -5.95
CA GLU A 69 2.19 -13.06 -6.31
C GLU A 69 2.52 -11.58 -6.09
N VAL A 70 3.09 -11.24 -4.93
CA VAL A 70 3.55 -9.88 -4.60
C VAL A 70 4.58 -9.39 -5.62
N ALA A 71 5.57 -10.23 -5.98
CA ALA A 71 6.59 -9.87 -6.95
C ALA A 71 6.00 -9.58 -8.35
N MET A 72 5.02 -10.38 -8.79
CA MET A 72 4.30 -10.16 -10.05
C MET A 72 3.43 -8.92 -10.02
N LEU A 73 2.68 -8.68 -8.94
CA LEU A 73 1.87 -7.47 -8.76
C LEU A 73 2.74 -6.20 -8.80
N ASN A 74 3.90 -6.22 -8.16
CA ASN A 74 4.86 -5.09 -8.21
C ASN A 74 5.37 -4.82 -9.64
N ARG A 75 5.57 -5.87 -10.45
CA ARG A 75 5.94 -5.72 -11.88
C ARG A 75 4.79 -5.15 -12.70
N LEU A 76 3.56 -5.64 -12.48
CA LEU A 76 2.36 -5.12 -13.12
C LEU A 76 2.15 -3.64 -12.79
N GLU A 77 2.32 -3.25 -11.53
CA GLU A 77 2.19 -1.85 -11.11
C GLU A 77 3.18 -0.94 -11.85
N ARG A 78 4.46 -1.34 -11.96
CA ARG A 78 5.46 -0.59 -12.71
C ARG A 78 5.09 -0.46 -14.19
N LYS A 79 4.58 -1.53 -14.80
CA LYS A 79 4.12 -1.49 -16.19
C LYS A 79 2.94 -0.53 -16.37
N LEU A 80 1.94 -0.60 -15.48
CA LEU A 80 0.79 0.30 -15.50
C LEU A 80 1.25 1.75 -15.38
N ARG A 81 2.20 2.04 -14.48
CA ARG A 81 2.78 3.38 -14.32
C ARG A 81 3.53 3.84 -15.57
N SER A 82 4.28 2.95 -16.22
CA SER A 82 5.00 3.27 -17.45
C SER A 82 4.08 3.51 -18.64
N GLU A 83 2.96 2.79 -18.76
CA GLU A 83 2.04 2.90 -19.90
C GLU A 83 0.96 3.97 -19.70
N LEU A 84 0.48 4.17 -18.47
CA LEU A 84 -0.69 4.99 -18.15
C LEU A 84 -0.37 6.19 -17.26
N GLY A 85 0.87 6.31 -16.78
CA GLY A 85 1.29 7.33 -15.83
C GLY A 85 1.04 6.96 -14.37
N SER A 86 1.48 7.83 -13.46
CA SER A 86 1.29 7.63 -12.02
C SER A 86 -0.17 7.83 -11.61
N PRO A 87 -0.71 7.01 -10.70
CA PRO A 87 -2.04 7.25 -10.15
C PRO A 87 -2.06 8.59 -9.41
N SER A 88 -3.23 9.24 -9.40
CA SER A 88 -3.45 10.45 -8.59
C SER A 88 -3.04 10.17 -7.13
N PRO A 89 -2.38 11.10 -6.42
CA PRO A 89 -2.02 10.89 -5.01
C PRO A 89 -3.26 10.62 -4.17
N THR A 90 -3.18 9.70 -3.20
CA THR A 90 -4.26 9.47 -2.22
C THR A 90 -4.53 10.78 -1.48
N PRO A 91 -5.81 11.18 -1.25
CA PRO A 91 -6.08 12.34 -0.41
C PRO A 91 -5.42 12.09 0.93
N SER A 92 -4.63 13.06 1.42
CA SER A 92 -4.12 12.98 2.78
C SER A 92 -5.30 12.95 3.73
N ASP A 93 -5.34 11.99 4.66
CA ASP A 93 -6.30 12.04 5.76
C ASP A 93 -6.19 13.42 6.44
N PRO A 94 -7.32 14.04 6.82
CA PRO A 94 -7.29 15.31 7.53
C PRO A 94 -6.34 15.19 8.72
N LYS A 95 -5.28 16.00 8.71
CA LYS A 95 -4.28 16.02 9.79
C LYS A 95 -5.03 16.29 11.09
N GLU A 96 -5.00 15.32 12.02
CA GLU A 96 -5.61 15.49 13.33
C GLU A 96 -5.04 16.77 13.95
N PRO A 97 -5.89 17.69 14.46
CA PRO A 97 -5.41 18.95 15.01
C PRO A 97 -4.41 18.66 16.13
N PRO A 98 -3.30 19.42 16.23
CA PRO A 98 -2.29 19.18 17.25
C PRO A 98 -2.94 19.20 18.65
N PRO A 99 -2.50 18.32 19.57
CA PRO A 99 -3.00 18.32 20.93
C PRO A 99 -2.86 19.72 21.53
N LYS A 100 -3.93 20.25 22.13
CA LYS A 100 -3.87 21.52 22.86
C LYS A 100 -2.94 21.33 24.05
N ASP A 101 -1.88 22.14 24.13
CA ASP A 101 -0.95 22.16 25.25
C ASP A 101 -1.71 22.32 26.57
N VAL A 102 -1.62 21.30 27.42
CA VAL A 102 -2.00 21.41 28.83
C VAL A 102 -0.90 22.22 29.54
N PRO A 103 -1.21 23.32 30.24
CA PRO A 103 -0.21 24.09 30.98
C PRO A 103 0.41 23.22 32.07
N THR A 104 1.72 22.99 31.98
CA THR A 104 2.48 22.32 33.03
C THR A 104 2.54 23.25 34.23
N LYS A 105 2.06 22.77 35.38
CA LYS A 105 2.10 23.49 36.65
C LYS A 105 3.56 23.48 37.15
N ASP A 106 4.16 24.66 37.30
CA ASP A 106 5.55 24.80 37.75
C ASP A 106 5.78 24.10 39.12
N PRO A 107 6.97 23.50 39.34
CA PRO A 107 7.34 23.00 40.67
C PRO A 107 7.62 24.17 41.63
N PRO A 108 7.38 24.01 42.94
CA PRO A 108 7.59 25.07 43.91
C PRO A 108 9.10 25.41 44.05
N PRO A 109 9.44 26.68 44.35
CA PRO A 109 10.83 27.12 44.49
C PRO A 109 11.49 26.52 45.75
N PRO A 110 12.82 26.29 45.71
CA PRO A 110 13.57 25.79 46.86
C PRO A 110 13.71 26.86 47.97
N GLU A 111 13.62 26.42 49.24
CA GLU A 111 13.86 27.25 50.42
C GLU A 111 15.30 27.78 50.45
N GLU A 112 15.46 29.11 50.47
CA GLU A 112 16.75 29.76 50.69
C GLU A 112 17.10 29.78 52.19
N GLY A 113 18.22 29.13 52.51
CA GLY A 113 18.91 29.26 53.79
C GLY A 113 19.32 30.70 54.07
N GLY A 114 19.22 31.08 55.34
CA GLY A 114 19.15 32.46 55.81
C GLY A 114 20.43 33.31 55.73
N PRO A 115 20.33 34.60 56.12
CA PRO A 115 21.49 35.49 56.14
C PRO A 115 22.22 35.44 57.50
N PRO A 116 23.55 35.63 57.50
CA PRO A 116 24.37 35.69 58.71
C PRO A 116 24.50 37.13 59.26
N ILE A 117 25.26 37.24 60.37
CA ILE A 117 25.97 38.40 60.97
C ILE A 117 25.10 39.52 61.62
N THR A 118 25.40 40.18 62.76
CA THR A 118 26.48 40.18 63.78
C THR A 118 26.09 41.15 64.94
N LYS A 119 26.56 40.84 66.15
CA LYS A 119 26.98 41.69 67.31
C LYS A 119 26.56 43.17 67.42
N THR A 120 26.14 43.60 68.63
CA THR A 120 26.59 44.84 69.30
C THR A 120 26.32 44.77 70.84
N PRO A 121 26.85 45.72 71.64
CA PRO A 121 27.86 45.54 72.68
C PRO A 121 27.36 45.09 74.06
#